data_AF-A0A6H0XKN1-F1
#
_entry.id   AF-A0A6H0XKN1-F1
#
_cell.length_a   1.000
_cell.length_b   1.000
_cell.length_c   1.000
_cell.angle_alpha   90.00
_cell.angle_beta   90.00
_cell.angle_gamma   90.00
#
_symmetry.space_group_name_H-M   'P 1'
#
loop_
_entity.id
_entity.type
_entity.pdbx_description
1 polymer ?
#
loop_
_entity_poly.entity_id
_entity_poly.type
_entity_poly.pdbx_seq_one_letter_code
_entity_poly.pdbx_strand_id
1 'polypeptide(L)'
;MAAPMQRSHSSSVYLVLLSICLTFFTGVQGLVIERSLANGVDLRILPLGDSITWGAHSSDGNGYRNDLQKKFNGNKAVYIGSEHSGNMTNNQHEGWRGYVIDQIAQRAERSLPDRPNVILIMAGTNDIGHKVDPAGAPKRLGTLLDQCHSACPDAVIILAQLTPRASLEDEVVTFNAAIPGIVEPRTKAGHKIVIVDMSNSKNGLKTSDLADGLHPDDGGYAKMATIWFEGFNTAAEKGLITAPVKYPRISWKSVGEIAMGIGRPKDTVFFGDVDGDGKDDYLSISTTGSLIAYKNNGANSASTDGWNWSPWGTIFDGSSDVLNIRIADLDGDGKADYIVVDPKTGAATAQLNGGPKADAPDHWQWTQTPVTNGFGASSTIHFADINGDGKADYLVVGEHGDVKAWLNQGKSDKGFSWKSLGNITDQYGESSRVEFADLDGDGKVDYLVVDNIIGSVEEWRNGGQNSDGAWDWEPKGEIAAGTSRKGTGVQFAKLSGDKKADYVIVDPSGSCYLWINEGVYTG
;
A
#
# COMPACT_ATOMS: atom_id res chain seq x y z
N MET A 1 -90.05 20.25 13.27
CA MET A 1 -89.56 19.60 14.50
C MET A 1 -89.05 20.68 15.43
N ALA A 2 -89.54 20.64 16.67
CA ALA A 2 -89.10 21.27 17.93
C ALA A 2 -88.35 22.63 17.92
N ALA A 3 -88.97 23.60 18.61
CA ALA A 3 -88.32 24.71 19.33
C ALA A 3 -87.91 24.23 20.76
N PRO A 4 -87.55 25.05 21.78
CA PRO A 4 -86.95 26.41 21.85
C PRO A 4 -85.86 26.58 22.98
N MET A 5 -85.40 27.83 23.20
CA MET A 5 -85.16 28.54 24.49
C MET A 5 -83.93 28.34 25.42
N GLN A 6 -83.27 29.49 25.66
CA GLN A 6 -82.89 30.16 26.94
C GLN A 6 -81.73 29.70 27.85
N ARG A 7 -80.86 30.70 28.18
CA ARG A 7 -80.28 31.13 29.52
C ARG A 7 -79.48 30.06 30.31
N SER A 8 -78.50 30.31 31.19
CA SER A 8 -77.87 31.44 31.90
C SER A 8 -76.73 30.89 32.80
N HIS A 9 -75.72 31.72 33.09
CA HIS A 9 -75.05 31.95 34.40
C HIS A 9 -74.42 30.84 35.27
N SER A 10 -73.30 31.25 35.91
CA SER A 10 -72.79 30.88 37.25
C SER A 10 -72.02 29.56 37.38
N SER A 11 -71.04 29.38 38.25
CA SER A 11 -70.12 30.23 39.04
C SER A 11 -69.11 29.26 39.69
N SER A 12 -67.94 29.81 40.02
CA SER A 12 -66.87 29.32 40.89
C SER A 12 -67.27 28.44 42.08
N VAL A 13 -66.43 27.46 42.48
CA VAL A 13 -66.03 27.22 43.89
C VAL A 13 -64.65 26.52 43.94
N TYR A 14 -63.72 27.13 44.68
CA TYR A 14 -62.44 26.59 45.17
C TYR A 14 -62.66 25.59 46.32
N LEU A 15 -61.84 24.52 46.43
CA LEU A 15 -61.34 24.08 47.75
C LEU A 15 -60.05 23.24 47.63
N VAL A 16 -59.06 23.64 48.44
CA VAL A 16 -57.75 23.03 48.71
C VAL A 16 -57.92 21.81 49.62
N LEU A 17 -57.10 20.75 49.47
CA LEU A 17 -56.63 19.91 50.59
C LEU A 17 -55.40 19.03 50.26
N LEU A 18 -54.38 19.27 51.10
CA LEU A 18 -53.21 18.51 51.55
C LEU A 18 -52.78 17.14 50.96
N SER A 19 -51.45 17.06 50.81
CA SER A 19 -50.51 15.92 50.73
C SER A 19 -50.95 14.51 51.15
N ILE A 20 -50.65 13.55 50.27
CA ILE A 20 -50.11 12.23 50.67
C ILE A 20 -48.89 11.93 49.77
N CYS A 21 -47.73 11.76 50.40
CA CYS A 21 -46.51 11.26 49.79
C CYS A 21 -46.73 9.88 49.15
N LEU A 22 -46.33 9.73 47.88
CA LEU A 22 -45.89 8.44 47.36
C LEU A 22 -44.76 8.68 46.36
N THR A 23 -43.54 8.54 46.84
CA THR A 23 -42.33 8.45 46.01
C THR A 23 -42.38 7.17 45.19
N PHE A 24 -42.72 7.28 43.90
CA PHE A 24 -42.34 6.29 42.90
C PHE A 24 -41.05 6.75 42.24
N PHE A 25 -39.91 6.28 42.76
CA PHE A 25 -38.66 6.20 42.00
C PHE A 25 -38.82 5.01 41.04
N THR A 26 -39.29 5.26 39.81
CA THR A 26 -39.08 4.32 38.71
C THR A 26 -37.83 4.79 37.97
N GLY A 27 -36.75 4.02 38.13
CA GLY A 27 -35.50 4.24 37.43
C GLY A 27 -35.73 4.16 35.93
N VAL A 28 -35.69 5.30 35.26
CA VAL A 28 -35.26 5.34 33.86
C VAL A 28 -33.76 5.05 33.91
N GLN A 29 -33.38 3.78 33.80
CA GLN A 29 -32.05 3.46 33.30
C GLN A 29 -31.99 4.10 31.91
N GLY A 30 -31.36 5.27 31.83
CA GLY A 30 -31.05 5.87 30.55
C GLY A 30 -30.33 4.82 29.72
N LEU A 31 -30.91 4.45 28.59
CA LEU A 31 -30.23 3.67 27.57
C LEU A 31 -29.02 4.53 27.18
N VAL A 32 -27.83 4.20 27.68
CA VAL A 32 -26.59 4.81 27.21
C VAL A 32 -26.40 4.23 25.82
N ILE A 33 -26.94 4.92 24.81
CA ILE A 33 -26.49 4.72 23.44
C ILE A 33 -25.07 5.27 23.43
N GLU A 34 -24.07 4.40 23.50
CA GLU A 34 -22.71 4.79 23.15
C GLU A 34 -22.76 5.37 21.73
N ARG A 35 -22.64 6.70 21.64
CA ARG A 35 -22.58 7.38 20.35
C ARG A 35 -21.22 7.07 19.74
N SER A 36 -21.24 6.51 18.54
CA SER A 36 -20.04 6.35 17.74
C SER A 36 -19.38 7.70 17.46
N LEU A 37 -18.05 7.72 17.37
CA LEU A 37 -17.28 8.91 17.05
C LEU A 37 -17.71 9.45 15.68
N ALA A 38 -17.93 10.77 15.57
CA ALA A 38 -18.29 11.42 14.31
C ALA A 38 -19.44 10.72 13.55
N ASN A 39 -20.47 10.23 14.28
CA ASN A 39 -21.61 9.49 13.72
C ASN A 39 -21.23 8.17 13.01
N GLY A 40 -20.17 7.49 13.46
CA GLY A 40 -19.79 6.17 12.94
C GLY A 40 -18.99 6.23 11.64
N VAL A 41 -18.38 7.37 11.33
CA VAL A 41 -17.48 7.50 10.18
C VAL A 41 -16.35 6.46 10.25
N ASP A 42 -16.09 5.77 9.14
CA ASP A 42 -14.94 4.87 8.99
C ASP A 42 -13.63 5.67 9.16
N LEU A 43 -12.63 5.05 9.80
CA LEU A 43 -11.35 5.68 10.07
C LEU A 43 -10.25 4.89 9.37
N ARG A 44 -9.50 5.57 8.49
CA ARG A 44 -8.22 5.16 7.93
C ARG A 44 -7.15 6.02 8.59
N ILE A 45 -6.50 5.44 9.59
CA ILE A 45 -5.65 6.15 10.52
C ILE A 45 -4.19 5.85 10.16
N LEU A 46 -3.36 6.89 9.97
CA LEU A 46 -1.91 6.76 9.80
C LEU A 46 -1.21 7.17 11.11
N PRO A 47 -0.69 6.22 11.91
CA PRO A 47 0.16 6.52 13.06
C PRO A 47 1.59 6.81 12.58
N LEU A 48 2.01 8.06 12.64
CA LEU A 48 3.32 8.53 12.17
C LEU A 48 4.18 8.99 13.36
N GLY A 49 5.41 8.48 13.47
CA GLY A 49 6.31 8.91 14.54
C GLY A 49 7.57 8.08 14.67
N ASP A 50 8.10 8.01 15.89
CA ASP A 50 9.37 7.34 16.21
C ASP A 50 9.18 6.00 16.96
N SER A 51 10.14 5.64 17.82
CA SER A 51 10.11 4.43 18.65
C SER A 51 8.90 4.36 19.58
N ILE A 52 8.34 5.49 19.99
CA ILE A 52 7.16 5.51 20.85
C ILE A 52 5.91 5.13 20.05
N THR A 53 5.78 5.59 18.80
CA THR A 53 4.72 5.11 17.89
C THR A 53 4.90 3.65 17.50
N TRP A 54 6.16 3.22 17.29
CA TRP A 54 6.50 1.81 17.06
C TRP A 54 6.08 0.91 18.24
N GLY A 55 6.03 1.43 19.47
CA GLY A 55 5.61 0.68 20.66
C GLY A 55 6.77 0.09 21.46
N ALA A 56 7.94 0.75 21.47
CA ALA A 56 9.09 0.32 22.25
C ALA A 56 8.75 0.21 23.76
N HIS A 57 9.20 -0.86 24.41
CA HIS A 57 8.94 -1.19 25.83
C HIS A 57 7.49 -1.55 26.18
N SER A 58 6.57 -1.60 25.20
CA SER A 58 5.28 -2.25 25.41
C SER A 58 5.44 -3.78 25.40
N SER A 59 4.83 -4.47 26.35
CA SER A 59 4.98 -5.92 26.51
C SER A 59 4.40 -6.73 25.35
N ASP A 60 3.39 -6.18 24.67
CA ASP A 60 2.73 -6.78 23.51
C ASP A 60 3.22 -6.20 22.16
N GLY A 61 4.11 -5.20 22.21
CA GLY A 61 4.66 -4.47 21.07
C GLY A 61 3.67 -3.54 20.36
N ASN A 62 2.44 -3.37 20.85
CA ASN A 62 1.42 -2.55 20.20
C ASN A 62 1.56 -1.05 20.55
N GLY A 63 2.31 -0.71 21.62
CA GLY A 63 2.34 0.65 22.14
C GLY A 63 0.93 1.11 22.54
N TYR A 64 0.54 2.31 22.14
CA TYR A 64 -0.82 2.82 22.41
C TYR A 64 -1.89 2.29 21.46
N ARG A 65 -1.52 1.67 20.32
CA ARG A 65 -2.40 1.47 19.16
C ARG A 65 -3.56 0.53 19.46
N ASN A 66 -3.33 -0.57 20.18
CA ASN A 66 -4.36 -1.54 20.53
C ASN A 66 -5.35 -0.98 21.55
N ASP A 67 -4.88 -0.25 22.55
CA ASP A 67 -5.75 0.40 23.54
C ASP A 67 -6.55 1.56 22.94
N LEU A 68 -5.99 2.25 21.95
CA LEU A 68 -6.73 3.25 21.17
C LEU A 68 -7.79 2.57 20.28
N GLN A 69 -7.46 1.46 19.63
CA GLN A 69 -8.39 0.69 18.78
C GLN A 69 -9.67 0.30 19.55
N LYS A 70 -9.50 -0.16 20.80
CA LYS A 70 -10.62 -0.57 21.68
C LYS A 70 -11.57 0.59 22.05
N LYS A 71 -11.19 1.85 21.79
CA LYS A 71 -12.03 3.02 22.09
C LYS A 71 -12.94 3.42 20.92
N PHE A 72 -12.71 2.91 19.70
CA PHE A 72 -13.51 3.23 18.51
C PHE A 72 -14.81 2.41 18.42
N ASN A 73 -15.60 2.40 19.50
CA ASN A 73 -16.87 1.66 19.55
C ASN A 73 -17.85 2.19 18.48
N GLY A 74 -18.22 1.32 17.53
CA GLY A 74 -19.15 1.67 16.44
C GLY A 74 -18.52 2.38 15.25
N ASN A 75 -17.20 2.55 15.21
CA ASN A 75 -16.45 3.01 14.03
C ASN A 75 -15.61 1.85 13.47
N LYS A 76 -15.60 1.66 12.15
CA LYS A 76 -14.61 0.77 11.52
C LYS A 76 -13.28 1.52 11.42
N ALA A 77 -12.34 1.22 12.32
CA ALA A 77 -11.01 1.82 12.33
C ALA A 77 -9.96 0.83 11.80
N VAL A 78 -9.23 1.26 10.77
CA VAL A 78 -8.11 0.56 10.13
C VAL A 78 -6.88 1.45 10.26
N TYR A 79 -5.78 0.90 10.77
CA TYR A 79 -4.48 1.56 10.76
C TYR A 79 -3.80 1.25 9.43
N ILE A 80 -3.09 2.21 8.89
CA ILE A 80 -2.27 2.07 7.67
C ILE A 80 -0.84 2.52 7.96
N GLY A 81 0.09 2.10 7.12
CA GLY A 81 1.52 2.31 7.29
C GLY A 81 2.32 1.12 6.75
N SER A 82 3.57 1.38 6.38
CA SER A 82 4.47 0.39 5.79
C SER A 82 5.14 -0.52 6.83
N GLU A 83 5.13 -0.14 8.12
CA GLU A 83 5.67 -0.93 9.22
C GLU A 83 4.58 -1.71 9.97
N HIS A 84 4.95 -2.87 10.52
CA HIS A 84 4.06 -3.71 11.32
C HIS A 84 4.75 -4.11 12.62
N SER A 85 4.12 -3.82 13.76
CA SER A 85 4.63 -4.29 15.05
C SER A 85 3.53 -4.52 16.08
N GLY A 86 3.80 -5.45 16.98
CA GLY A 86 2.88 -5.88 18.03
C GLY A 86 1.94 -7.01 17.61
N ASN A 87 1.24 -7.58 18.58
CA ASN A 87 0.38 -8.76 18.40
C ASN A 87 -1.08 -8.45 18.03
N MET A 88 -1.46 -7.17 17.88
CA MET A 88 -2.80 -6.80 17.42
C MET A 88 -2.98 -7.14 15.92
N THR A 89 -4.21 -7.43 15.49
CA THR A 89 -4.48 -7.73 14.07
C THR A 89 -4.30 -6.50 13.17
N ASN A 90 -4.74 -5.34 13.65
CA ASN A 90 -4.64 -4.07 12.95
C ASN A 90 -3.31 -3.38 13.32
N ASN A 91 -2.16 -3.96 12.99
CA ASN A 91 -0.86 -3.53 13.54
C ASN A 91 0.00 -2.65 12.63
N GLN A 92 -0.54 -2.16 11.51
CA GLN A 92 0.13 -1.24 10.60
C GLN A 92 0.42 0.12 11.26
N HIS A 93 1.56 0.72 10.92
CA HIS A 93 1.95 2.07 11.33
C HIS A 93 3.13 2.60 10.51
N GLU A 94 3.50 3.85 10.76
CA GLU A 94 4.69 4.52 10.22
C GLU A 94 5.57 5.06 11.37
N GLY A 95 5.71 4.28 12.45
CA GLY A 95 6.62 4.51 13.57
C GLY A 95 8.02 3.97 13.33
N TRP A 96 9.05 4.82 13.38
CA TRP A 96 10.43 4.46 13.04
C TRP A 96 11.41 4.73 14.18
N ARG A 97 11.97 3.67 14.76
CA ARG A 97 12.86 3.76 15.92
C ARG A 97 14.09 4.63 15.63
N GLY A 98 14.31 5.63 16.47
CA GLY A 98 15.48 6.52 16.41
C GLY A 98 15.41 7.63 15.36
N TYR A 99 14.33 7.71 14.57
CA TYR A 99 14.22 8.69 13.49
C TYR A 99 13.91 10.09 13.99
N VAL A 100 14.58 11.09 13.40
CA VAL A 100 14.27 12.52 13.59
C VAL A 100 13.14 12.96 12.64
N ILE A 101 12.60 14.16 12.83
CA ILE A 101 11.46 14.68 12.05
C ILE A 101 11.64 14.56 10.54
N ASP A 102 12.82 14.93 9.99
CA ASP A 102 13.05 14.87 8.53
C ASP A 102 13.01 13.43 7.98
N GLN A 103 13.48 12.46 8.77
CA GLN A 103 13.43 11.06 8.36
C GLN A 103 12.02 10.50 8.48
N ILE A 104 11.25 10.92 9.49
CA ILE A 104 9.82 10.61 9.61
C ILE A 104 9.05 11.20 8.43
N ALA A 105 9.40 12.41 7.99
CA ALA A 105 8.80 13.06 6.82
C ALA A 105 9.02 12.26 5.53
N GLN A 106 10.24 11.75 5.30
CA GLN A 106 10.54 10.86 4.17
C GLN A 106 9.72 9.57 4.22
N ARG A 107 9.51 9.01 5.42
CA ARG A 107 8.71 7.80 5.60
C ARG A 107 7.21 8.03 5.35
N ALA A 108 6.70 9.19 5.73
CA ALA A 108 5.31 9.55 5.47
C ALA A 108 4.94 9.51 3.98
N GLU A 109 5.88 9.78 3.07
CA GLU A 109 5.65 9.75 1.61
C GLU A 109 5.19 8.38 1.10
N ARG A 110 5.52 7.30 1.82
CA ARG A 110 5.11 5.93 1.46
C ARG A 110 3.62 5.68 1.71
N SER A 111 3.06 6.26 2.77
CA SER A 111 1.70 5.93 3.24
C SER A 111 0.68 7.06 3.07
N LEU A 112 1.12 8.29 2.80
CA LEU A 112 0.21 9.37 2.41
C LEU A 112 -0.58 9.07 1.11
N PRO A 113 -0.03 8.34 0.12
CA PRO A 113 -0.79 7.89 -1.06
C PRO A 113 -1.99 6.98 -0.73
N ASP A 114 -1.99 6.29 0.42
CA ASP A 114 -3.15 5.54 0.91
C ASP A 114 -4.28 6.42 1.46
N ARG A 115 -4.10 7.75 1.40
CA ARG A 115 -5.13 8.75 1.67
C ARG A 115 -5.79 8.56 3.04
N PRO A 116 -5.05 8.55 4.16
CA PRO A 116 -5.66 8.56 5.50
C PRO A 116 -6.67 9.71 5.63
N ASN A 117 -7.73 9.53 6.41
CA ASN A 117 -8.57 10.65 6.88
C ASN A 117 -8.19 11.13 8.28
N VAL A 118 -7.35 10.37 9.00
CA VAL A 118 -6.77 10.81 10.26
C VAL A 118 -5.29 10.48 10.29
N ILE A 119 -4.45 11.45 10.62
CA ILE A 119 -3.00 11.27 10.78
C ILE A 119 -2.64 11.59 12.23
N LEU A 120 -2.05 10.63 12.94
CA LEU A 120 -1.51 10.84 14.29
C LEU A 120 -0.04 11.15 14.14
N ILE A 121 0.42 12.30 14.64
CA ILE A 121 1.84 12.69 14.55
C ILE A 121 2.40 12.89 15.94
N MET A 122 3.48 12.17 16.25
CA MET A 122 4.36 12.48 17.37
C MET A 122 5.81 12.34 16.93
N ALA A 123 6.48 13.47 16.71
CA ALA A 123 7.82 13.53 16.14
C ALA A 123 8.62 14.66 16.79
N GLY A 124 9.92 14.43 17.00
CA GLY A 124 10.85 15.38 17.62
C GLY A 124 11.63 14.81 18.81
N THR A 125 11.23 13.66 19.35
CA THR A 125 11.91 13.01 20.49
C THR A 125 13.40 12.80 20.22
N ASN A 126 13.74 12.35 19.02
CA ASN A 126 15.11 12.09 18.60
C ASN A 126 15.84 13.36 18.17
N ASP A 127 15.16 14.38 17.63
CA ASP A 127 15.77 15.69 17.38
C ASP A 127 16.32 16.28 18.70
N ILE A 128 15.50 16.23 19.75
CA ILE A 128 15.90 16.68 21.10
C ILE A 128 16.94 15.73 21.72
N GLY A 129 16.74 14.42 21.60
CA GLY A 129 17.61 13.40 22.19
C GLY A 129 19.02 13.35 21.60
N HIS A 130 19.13 13.42 20.28
CA HIS A 130 20.38 13.38 19.54
C HIS A 130 20.98 14.77 19.33
N LYS A 131 20.32 15.82 19.83
CA LYS A 131 20.71 17.23 19.64
C LYS A 131 20.83 17.62 18.16
N VAL A 132 19.96 17.06 17.32
CA VAL A 132 19.87 17.40 15.90
C VAL A 132 19.03 18.66 15.77
N ASP A 133 19.71 19.81 15.74
CA ASP A 133 19.13 21.15 15.64
C ASP A 133 17.79 21.31 16.42
N PRO A 134 17.82 21.26 17.77
CA PRO A 134 16.61 21.38 18.58
C PRO A 134 15.83 22.68 18.36
N ALA A 135 16.51 23.77 18.02
CA ALA A 135 15.88 25.07 17.78
C ALA A 135 15.11 25.10 16.45
N GLY A 136 15.61 24.42 15.41
CA GLY A 136 14.92 24.28 14.13
C GLY A 136 13.89 23.15 14.07
N ALA A 137 13.88 22.24 15.05
CA ALA A 137 12.96 21.10 15.09
C ALA A 137 11.47 21.50 14.99
N PRO A 138 10.95 22.54 15.69
CA PRO A 138 9.57 22.99 15.49
C PRO A 138 9.26 23.43 14.06
N LYS A 139 10.22 24.05 13.37
CA LYS A 139 10.05 24.43 11.95
C LYS A 139 9.96 23.20 11.06
N ARG A 140 10.82 22.19 11.27
CA ARG A 140 10.75 20.91 10.56
C ARG A 140 9.43 20.19 10.80
N LEU A 141 8.94 20.19 12.04
CA LEU A 141 7.62 19.63 12.37
C LEU A 141 6.52 20.38 11.60
N GLY A 142 6.62 21.70 11.49
CA GLY A 142 5.75 22.49 10.64
C GLY A 142 5.75 22.04 9.17
N THR A 143 6.93 21.81 8.58
CA THR A 143 7.05 21.31 7.20
C THR A 143 6.39 19.94 7.04
N LEU A 144 6.55 19.03 8.01
CA LEU A 144 5.86 17.74 8.01
C LEU A 144 4.33 17.90 8.01
N LEU A 145 3.79 18.83 8.80
CA LEU A 145 2.35 19.13 8.79
C LEU A 145 1.88 19.65 7.41
N ASP A 146 2.70 20.47 6.74
CA ASP A 146 2.38 21.00 5.41
C ASP A 146 2.41 19.89 4.35
N GLN A 147 3.38 18.97 4.42
CA GLN A 147 3.47 17.79 3.55
C GLN A 147 2.23 16.90 3.72
N CYS A 148 1.87 16.55 4.96
CA CYS A 148 0.69 15.75 5.24
C CYS A 148 -0.60 16.44 4.75
N HIS A 149 -0.75 17.74 4.97
CA HIS A 149 -1.92 18.49 4.47
C HIS A 149 -1.95 18.56 2.95
N SER A 150 -0.81 18.75 2.29
CA SER A 150 -0.73 18.83 0.83
C SER A 150 -1.09 17.50 0.17
N ALA A 151 -0.60 16.38 0.72
CA ALA A 151 -0.91 15.05 0.21
C ALA A 151 -2.33 14.58 0.57
N CYS A 152 -2.83 14.98 1.73
CA CYS A 152 -4.13 14.57 2.28
C CYS A 152 -4.92 15.78 2.84
N PRO A 153 -5.39 16.71 1.99
CA PRO A 153 -6.10 17.92 2.43
C PRO A 153 -7.42 17.61 3.17
N ASP A 154 -7.98 16.43 2.92
CA ASP A 154 -9.19 15.94 3.56
C ASP A 154 -8.95 15.39 4.98
N ALA A 155 -7.71 14.99 5.30
CA ALA A 155 -7.37 14.42 6.58
C ALA A 155 -7.35 15.45 7.70
N VAL A 156 -7.73 15.01 8.90
CA VAL A 156 -7.39 15.74 10.14
C VAL A 156 -6.08 15.20 10.71
N ILE A 157 -5.18 16.11 11.09
CA ILE A 157 -3.97 15.78 11.83
C ILE A 157 -4.27 15.95 13.32
N ILE A 158 -4.08 14.88 14.08
CA ILE A 158 -4.00 14.96 15.55
C ILE A 158 -2.51 14.97 15.87
N LEU A 159 -2.02 16.12 16.34
CA LEU A 159 -0.62 16.37 16.64
C LEU A 159 -0.39 16.25 18.15
N ALA A 160 0.43 15.30 18.56
CA ALA A 160 0.83 15.17 19.95
C ALA A 160 2.00 16.09 20.28
N GLN A 161 1.93 16.71 21.45
CA GLN A 161 3.13 17.11 22.18
C GLN A 161 3.96 15.87 22.53
N LEU A 162 5.28 16.04 22.68
CA LEU A 162 6.16 14.98 23.14
C LEU A 162 5.80 14.56 24.57
N THR A 163 5.95 13.28 24.87
CA THR A 163 5.85 12.72 26.23
C THR A 163 6.99 13.23 27.11
N PRO A 164 6.86 13.19 28.45
CA PRO A 164 7.95 13.58 29.36
C PRO A 164 9.21 12.75 29.12
N ARG A 165 10.37 13.29 29.53
CA ARG A 165 11.65 12.60 29.41
C ARG A 165 12.55 12.92 30.59
N ALA A 166 12.90 11.90 31.35
CA ALA A 166 13.58 12.06 32.64
C ALA A 166 14.89 12.85 32.59
N SER A 167 15.66 12.76 31.49
CA SER A 167 16.96 13.42 31.34
C SER A 167 16.95 14.71 30.52
N LEU A 168 15.83 15.09 29.89
CA LEU A 168 15.72 16.24 28.98
C LEU A 168 14.36 16.95 29.11
N GLU A 169 13.81 17.00 30.31
CA GLU A 169 12.47 17.51 30.58
C GLU A 169 12.32 18.98 30.13
N ASP A 170 13.31 19.83 30.43
CA ASP A 170 13.28 21.25 30.07
C ASP A 170 13.30 21.46 28.55
N GLU A 171 14.06 20.66 27.80
CA GLU A 171 14.07 20.73 26.34
C GLU A 171 12.78 20.21 25.72
N VAL A 172 12.19 19.16 26.28
CA VAL A 172 10.87 18.65 25.89
C VAL A 172 9.79 19.71 26.13
N VAL A 173 9.78 20.34 27.31
CA VAL A 173 8.86 21.43 27.65
C VAL A 173 9.04 22.61 26.68
N THR A 174 10.29 22.98 26.37
CA THR A 174 10.59 24.06 25.42
C THR A 174 10.08 23.73 24.01
N PHE A 175 10.30 22.51 23.53
CA PHE A 175 9.79 22.06 22.23
C PHE A 175 8.25 22.07 22.20
N ASN A 176 7.61 21.50 23.24
CA ASN A 176 6.16 21.44 23.35
C ASN A 176 5.51 22.83 23.39
N ALA A 177 6.15 23.81 24.04
CA ALA A 177 5.68 25.19 24.08
C ALA A 177 5.70 25.90 22.71
N ALA A 178 6.53 25.43 21.77
CA ALA A 178 6.59 25.97 20.41
C ALA A 178 5.47 25.43 19.49
N ILE A 179 4.88 24.27 19.81
CA ILE A 179 3.88 23.59 18.96
C ILE A 179 2.66 24.46 18.64
N PRO A 180 2.03 25.18 19.59
CA PRO A 180 0.92 26.07 19.27
C PRO A 180 1.27 27.13 18.22
N GLY A 181 2.49 27.69 18.29
CA GLY A 181 2.96 28.73 17.36
C GLY A 181 3.16 28.24 15.93
N ILE A 182 3.45 26.95 15.72
CA ILE A 182 3.52 26.37 14.37
C ILE A 182 2.14 25.93 13.87
N VAL A 183 1.19 25.57 14.74
CA VAL A 183 -0.15 25.12 14.34
C VAL A 183 -1.10 26.29 14.04
N GLU A 184 -1.02 27.39 14.79
CA GLU A 184 -1.89 28.55 14.62
C GLU A 184 -1.93 29.11 13.17
N PRO A 185 -0.81 29.38 12.49
CA PRO A 185 -0.85 29.87 11.11
C PRO A 185 -1.46 28.86 10.13
N ARG A 186 -1.24 27.55 10.34
CA ARG A 186 -1.77 26.47 9.49
C ARG A 186 -3.27 26.31 9.63
N THR A 187 -3.78 26.35 10.86
CA THR A 187 -5.22 26.31 11.11
C THR A 187 -5.92 27.56 10.56
N LYS A 188 -5.30 28.75 10.64
CA LYS A 188 -5.78 29.97 9.95
C LYS A 188 -5.79 29.82 8.42
N ALA A 189 -4.87 29.05 7.86
CA ALA A 189 -4.84 28.71 6.44
C ALA A 189 -5.80 27.57 6.03
N GLY A 190 -6.57 27.01 6.98
CA GLY A 190 -7.57 25.98 6.72
C GLY A 190 -7.09 24.54 6.95
N HIS A 191 -5.86 24.32 7.44
CA HIS A 191 -5.41 22.97 7.79
C HIS A 191 -6.22 22.45 8.97
N LYS A 192 -6.65 21.19 8.90
CA LYS A 192 -7.41 20.51 9.95
C LYS A 192 -6.44 19.93 10.98
N ILE A 193 -6.14 20.66 12.06
CA ILE A 193 -5.18 20.23 13.08
C ILE A 193 -5.78 20.33 14.48
N VAL A 194 -5.63 19.28 15.28
CA VAL A 194 -5.93 19.24 16.72
C VAL A 194 -4.66 18.89 17.48
N ILE A 195 -4.32 19.67 18.50
CA ILE A 195 -3.18 19.38 19.38
C ILE A 195 -3.68 18.53 20.56
N VAL A 196 -2.91 17.51 20.95
CA VAL A 196 -3.10 16.79 22.22
C VAL A 196 -1.87 16.95 23.11
N ASP A 197 -2.10 17.15 24.40
CA ASP A 197 -1.06 17.33 25.41
C ASP A 197 -0.79 15.99 26.12
N MET A 198 0.36 15.40 25.83
CA MET A 198 0.76 14.10 26.38
C MET A 198 1.24 14.16 27.84
N SER A 199 1.46 15.35 28.41
CA SER A 199 2.15 15.52 29.70
C SER A 199 1.31 16.25 30.75
N ASN A 200 0.64 17.35 30.40
CA ASN A 200 -0.09 18.20 31.36
C ASN A 200 -1.62 18.06 31.28
N SER A 201 -2.13 17.22 30.38
CA SER A 201 -3.57 16.90 30.35
C SER A 201 -4.00 16.14 31.62
N LYS A 202 -5.32 16.01 31.83
CA LYS A 202 -5.87 15.25 32.96
C LYS A 202 -5.33 13.81 33.04
N ASN A 203 -5.04 13.23 31.87
CA ASN A 203 -4.50 11.88 31.71
C ASN A 203 -2.99 11.88 31.37
N GLY A 204 -2.33 13.04 31.50
CA GLY A 204 -0.94 13.24 31.12
C GLY A 204 0.03 12.25 31.75
N LEU A 205 1.00 11.83 30.96
CA LEU A 205 2.05 10.92 31.39
C LEU A 205 2.99 11.65 32.36
N LYS A 206 3.59 10.86 33.25
CA LYS A 206 4.65 11.29 34.16
C LYS A 206 5.89 10.45 33.90
N THR A 207 7.04 10.89 34.41
CA THR A 207 8.29 10.10 34.34
C THR A 207 8.17 8.73 35.02
N SER A 208 7.24 8.56 35.97
CA SER A 208 6.92 7.27 36.58
C SER A 208 6.16 6.29 35.67
N ASP A 209 5.65 6.77 34.54
CA ASP A 209 4.96 5.96 33.53
C ASP A 209 5.92 5.54 32.39
N LEU A 210 7.23 5.73 32.57
CA LEU A 210 8.28 5.42 31.59
C LEU A 210 9.12 4.23 32.06
N ALA A 211 9.37 3.28 31.14
CA ALA A 211 10.13 2.07 31.43
C ALA A 211 11.64 2.31 31.59
N ASP A 212 12.18 3.27 30.83
CA ASP A 212 13.63 3.57 30.78
C ASP A 212 13.94 5.07 30.91
N GLY A 213 12.95 5.88 31.31
CA GLY A 213 13.04 7.33 31.39
C GLY A 213 12.79 8.06 30.06
N LEU A 214 12.47 7.34 28.99
CA LEU A 214 12.13 7.87 27.66
C LEU A 214 10.84 7.24 27.12
N HIS A 215 10.80 5.91 27.03
CA HIS A 215 9.69 5.17 26.45
C HIS A 215 8.63 4.86 27.50
N PRO A 216 7.33 5.07 27.21
CA PRO A 216 6.24 4.66 28.08
C PRO A 216 6.29 3.16 28.39
N ASP A 217 5.89 2.78 29.60
CA ASP A 217 5.52 1.40 29.91
C ASP A 217 4.08 1.10 29.44
N ASP A 218 3.57 -0.11 29.67
CA ASP A 218 2.21 -0.48 29.28
C ASP A 218 1.13 0.45 29.89
N GLY A 219 1.34 0.92 31.13
CA GLY A 219 0.43 1.87 31.78
C GLY A 219 0.50 3.26 31.16
N GLY A 220 1.71 3.71 30.82
CA GLY A 220 1.95 4.95 30.07
C GLY A 220 1.31 4.93 28.69
N TYR A 221 1.45 3.83 27.93
CA TYR A 221 0.80 3.68 26.63
C TYR A 221 -0.73 3.68 26.72
N ALA A 222 -1.32 3.07 27.76
CA ALA A 222 -2.77 3.12 28.00
C ALA A 222 -3.28 4.56 28.27
N LYS A 223 -2.48 5.38 28.96
CA LYS A 223 -2.75 6.82 29.13
C LYS A 223 -2.66 7.56 27.79
N MET A 224 -1.59 7.32 27.01
CA MET A 224 -1.44 7.92 25.68
C MET A 224 -2.64 7.59 24.78
N ALA A 225 -3.10 6.34 24.77
CA ALA A 225 -4.29 5.93 24.01
C ALA A 225 -5.54 6.73 24.40
N THR A 226 -5.67 7.09 25.67
CA THR A 226 -6.78 7.92 26.16
C THR A 226 -6.65 9.37 25.67
N ILE A 227 -5.45 9.95 25.75
CA ILE A 227 -5.17 11.30 25.27
C ILE A 227 -5.36 11.41 23.75
N TRP A 228 -4.90 10.41 22.99
CA TRP A 228 -5.16 10.34 21.56
C TRP A 228 -6.66 10.36 21.27
N PHE A 229 -7.44 9.54 21.97
CA PHE A 229 -8.89 9.48 21.80
C PHE A 229 -9.60 10.80 22.18
N GLU A 230 -9.10 11.55 23.16
CA GLU A 230 -9.57 12.92 23.44
C GLU A 230 -9.34 13.86 22.24
N GLY A 231 -8.21 13.70 21.53
CA GLY A 231 -7.95 14.38 20.26
C GLY A 231 -8.96 14.03 19.17
N PHE A 232 -9.32 12.75 19.05
CA PHE A 232 -10.37 12.30 18.13
C PHE A 232 -11.73 12.93 18.46
N ASN A 233 -12.12 12.95 19.75
CA ASN A 233 -13.36 13.58 20.19
C ASN A 233 -13.37 15.08 19.87
N THR A 234 -12.26 15.78 20.15
CA THR A 234 -12.11 17.20 19.83
C THR A 234 -12.23 17.45 18.31
N ALA A 235 -11.62 16.60 17.49
CA ALA A 235 -11.70 16.70 16.04
C ALA A 235 -13.14 16.45 15.54
N ALA A 236 -13.84 15.45 16.11
CA ALA A 236 -15.22 15.14 15.79
C ALA A 236 -16.19 16.26 16.18
N GLU A 237 -16.04 16.84 17.37
CA GLU A 237 -16.84 17.98 17.85
C GLU A 237 -16.70 19.21 16.96
N LYS A 238 -15.50 19.41 16.39
CA LYS A 238 -15.22 20.47 15.41
C LYS A 238 -15.66 20.12 13.98
N GLY A 239 -16.20 18.92 13.75
CA GLY A 239 -16.58 18.44 12.42
C GLY A 239 -15.42 18.24 11.45
N LEU A 240 -14.21 18.01 11.97
CA LEU A 240 -12.99 17.88 11.16
C LEU A 240 -12.78 16.46 10.60
N ILE A 241 -13.34 15.44 11.28
CA ILE A 241 -13.28 14.06 10.82
C ILE A 241 -14.34 13.86 9.73
N THR A 242 -13.88 13.63 8.51
CA THR A 242 -14.72 13.24 7.36
C THR A 242 -14.44 11.79 7.00
N ALA A 243 -15.34 11.16 6.23
CA ALA A 243 -15.12 9.81 5.72
C ALA A 243 -13.80 9.73 4.93
N PRO A 244 -13.12 8.56 4.90
CA PRO A 244 -11.95 8.35 4.07
C PRO A 244 -12.31 8.68 2.63
N VAL A 245 -11.43 9.47 1.98
CA VAL A 245 -11.60 9.71 0.55
C VAL A 245 -11.45 8.36 -0.14
N LYS A 246 -12.43 8.09 -1.01
CA LYS A 246 -12.35 7.02 -1.99
C LYS A 246 -11.15 7.31 -2.87
N TYR A 247 -10.10 6.50 -2.78
CA TYR A 247 -8.91 6.68 -3.58
C TYR A 247 -8.79 5.50 -4.55
N PRO A 248 -8.28 5.75 -5.76
CA PRO A 248 -8.28 4.77 -6.82
C PRO A 248 -7.49 3.53 -6.39
N ARG A 249 -8.20 2.43 -6.14
CA ARG A 249 -7.61 1.09 -6.07
C ARG A 249 -8.01 0.35 -7.33
N ILE A 250 -7.15 -0.57 -7.77
CA ILE A 250 -7.53 -1.49 -8.83
C ILE A 250 -8.65 -2.39 -8.31
N SER A 251 -9.73 -2.51 -9.08
CA SER A 251 -10.79 -3.48 -8.81
C SER A 251 -10.35 -4.85 -9.32
N TRP A 252 -10.08 -5.75 -8.37
CA TRP A 252 -9.65 -7.11 -8.64
C TRP A 252 -10.83 -8.08 -8.63
N LYS A 253 -11.27 -8.55 -9.79
CA LYS A 253 -12.34 -9.55 -9.89
C LYS A 253 -11.76 -10.96 -9.79
N SER A 254 -12.01 -11.60 -8.65
CA SER A 254 -11.64 -13.01 -8.43
C SER A 254 -12.33 -13.93 -9.46
N VAL A 255 -11.51 -14.65 -10.23
CA VAL A 255 -11.96 -15.74 -11.12
C VAL A 255 -11.86 -17.10 -10.43
N GLY A 256 -10.92 -17.24 -9.50
CA GLY A 256 -10.63 -18.52 -8.83
C GLY A 256 -9.47 -19.25 -9.50
N GLU A 257 -9.48 -20.58 -9.43
CA GLU A 257 -8.43 -21.41 -10.01
C GLU A 257 -8.55 -21.44 -11.54
N ILE A 258 -7.49 -21.02 -12.23
CA ILE A 258 -7.43 -20.99 -13.70
C ILE A 258 -6.55 -22.10 -14.26
N ALA A 259 -5.66 -22.68 -13.46
CA ALA A 259 -4.88 -23.84 -13.82
C ALA A 259 -4.58 -24.67 -12.57
N MET A 260 -4.78 -25.99 -12.65
CA MET A 260 -4.42 -26.91 -11.57
C MET A 260 -2.90 -27.07 -11.38
N GLY A 261 -2.11 -26.50 -12.29
CA GLY A 261 -0.67 -26.74 -12.39
C GLY A 261 -0.39 -28.04 -13.12
N ILE A 262 0.72 -28.08 -13.85
CA ILE A 262 1.16 -29.28 -14.59
C ILE A 262 2.07 -30.19 -13.76
N GLY A 263 1.93 -30.15 -12.43
CA GLY A 263 2.75 -30.90 -11.49
C GLY A 263 4.20 -30.40 -11.37
N ARG A 264 4.43 -29.10 -11.62
CA ARG A 264 5.76 -28.48 -11.60
C ARG A 264 5.84 -27.34 -10.58
N PRO A 265 7.03 -27.07 -10.00
CA PRO A 265 7.19 -25.99 -9.04
C PRO A 265 6.84 -24.62 -9.62
N LYS A 266 6.37 -23.70 -8.77
CA LYS A 266 6.01 -22.32 -9.16
C LYS A 266 7.10 -21.58 -9.96
N ASP A 267 8.38 -21.81 -9.65
CA ASP A 267 9.51 -21.12 -10.28
C ASP A 267 9.76 -21.56 -11.74
N THR A 268 8.95 -22.51 -12.23
CA THR A 268 8.96 -22.97 -13.61
C THR A 268 7.76 -22.50 -14.42
N VAL A 269 6.84 -21.75 -13.80
CA VAL A 269 5.62 -21.24 -14.43
C VAL A 269 5.83 -19.78 -14.81
N PHE A 270 5.48 -19.45 -16.04
CA PHE A 270 5.58 -18.10 -16.60
C PHE A 270 4.32 -17.79 -17.40
N PHE A 271 4.12 -16.51 -17.68
CA PHE A 271 3.11 -16.03 -18.61
C PHE A 271 3.76 -15.14 -19.67
N GLY A 272 3.29 -15.26 -20.91
CA GLY A 272 3.73 -14.40 -22.02
C GLY A 272 3.03 -14.78 -23.31
N ASP A 273 2.67 -13.78 -24.11
CA ASP A 273 2.01 -13.96 -25.41
C ASP A 273 3.00 -14.56 -26.44
N VAL A 274 2.91 -15.86 -26.71
CA VAL A 274 3.86 -16.53 -27.63
C VAL A 274 3.34 -16.70 -29.06
N ASP A 275 2.06 -16.39 -29.29
CA ASP A 275 1.44 -16.44 -30.63
C ASP A 275 1.06 -15.07 -31.20
N GLY A 276 1.14 -14.01 -30.40
CA GLY A 276 0.89 -12.62 -30.76
C GLY A 276 -0.60 -12.27 -30.77
N ASP A 277 -1.46 -13.00 -30.06
CA ASP A 277 -2.91 -12.74 -30.02
C ASP A 277 -3.35 -11.65 -29.03
N GLY A 278 -2.40 -11.09 -28.28
CA GLY A 278 -2.57 -10.04 -27.30
C GLY A 278 -2.95 -10.54 -25.91
N LYS A 279 -3.01 -11.87 -25.69
CA LYS A 279 -3.18 -12.47 -24.37
C LYS A 279 -1.96 -13.29 -24.00
N ASP A 280 -1.54 -13.17 -22.74
CA ASP A 280 -0.45 -13.99 -22.26
C ASP A 280 -0.88 -15.46 -22.16
N ASP A 281 -0.01 -16.35 -22.62
CA ASP A 281 -0.18 -17.79 -22.59
C ASP A 281 0.40 -18.40 -21.31
N TYR A 282 -0.06 -19.60 -20.92
CA TYR A 282 0.50 -20.33 -19.79
C TYR A 282 1.72 -21.11 -20.25
N LEU A 283 2.86 -20.78 -19.67
CA LEU A 283 4.16 -21.33 -20.04
C LEU A 283 4.76 -22.10 -18.88
N SER A 284 5.44 -23.21 -19.21
CA SER A 284 6.28 -23.90 -18.24
C SER A 284 7.62 -24.31 -18.83
N ILE A 285 8.67 -24.05 -18.07
CA ILE A 285 10.05 -24.34 -18.47
C ILE A 285 10.58 -25.52 -17.66
N SER A 286 11.11 -26.54 -18.33
CA SER A 286 11.75 -27.67 -17.63
C SER A 286 13.11 -27.31 -17.06
N THR A 287 13.66 -28.21 -16.23
CA THR A 287 15.06 -28.15 -15.78
C THR A 287 16.08 -28.30 -16.93
N THR A 288 15.62 -28.71 -18.12
CA THR A 288 16.41 -28.76 -19.36
C THR A 288 16.15 -27.56 -20.26
N GLY A 289 15.46 -26.53 -19.75
CA GLY A 289 15.12 -25.31 -20.49
C GLY A 289 13.99 -25.46 -21.53
N SER A 290 13.39 -26.64 -21.70
CA SER A 290 12.34 -26.85 -22.70
C SER A 290 11.08 -26.06 -22.34
N LEU A 291 10.54 -25.32 -23.30
CA LEU A 291 9.35 -24.49 -23.13
C LEU A 291 8.10 -25.26 -23.57
N ILE A 292 7.21 -25.49 -22.62
CA ILE A 292 5.88 -26.05 -22.84
C ILE A 292 4.88 -24.90 -22.79
N ALA A 293 4.00 -24.80 -23.78
CA ALA A 293 3.02 -23.73 -23.88
C ALA A 293 1.58 -24.24 -24.00
N TYR A 294 0.66 -23.45 -23.44
CA TYR A 294 -0.77 -23.65 -23.51
C TYR A 294 -1.44 -22.33 -23.91
N LYS A 295 -2.15 -22.35 -25.04
CA LYS A 295 -2.86 -21.19 -25.57
C LYS A 295 -3.92 -20.69 -24.61
N ASN A 296 -3.92 -19.39 -24.34
CA ASN A 296 -4.97 -18.71 -23.61
C ASN A 296 -6.21 -18.45 -24.48
N ASN A 297 -7.28 -19.20 -24.28
CA ASN A 297 -8.57 -18.98 -24.97
C ASN A 297 -9.54 -18.13 -24.14
N GLY A 298 -9.10 -17.58 -23.01
CA GLY A 298 -9.88 -16.75 -22.10
C GLY A 298 -10.83 -17.53 -21.19
N ALA A 299 -11.78 -16.81 -20.61
CA ALA A 299 -12.79 -17.37 -19.71
C ALA A 299 -13.68 -18.40 -20.43
N ASN A 300 -13.99 -19.51 -19.74
CA ASN A 300 -14.87 -20.53 -20.30
C ASN A 300 -16.31 -20.01 -20.39
N SER A 301 -16.84 -19.83 -21.61
CA SER A 301 -18.23 -19.38 -21.81
C SER A 301 -19.27 -20.46 -21.51
N ALA A 302 -18.86 -21.72 -21.30
CA ALA A 302 -19.74 -22.87 -21.12
C ALA A 302 -19.88 -23.35 -19.65
N SER A 303 -19.11 -22.80 -18.72
CA SER A 303 -19.24 -23.04 -17.28
C SER A 303 -18.98 -21.77 -16.48
N THR A 304 -19.58 -21.65 -15.30
CA THR A 304 -19.33 -20.53 -14.37
C THR A 304 -17.97 -20.61 -13.68
N ASP A 305 -17.31 -21.77 -13.77
CA ASP A 305 -15.99 -22.04 -13.21
C ASP A 305 -15.04 -22.45 -14.35
N GLY A 306 -13.96 -21.69 -14.56
CA GLY A 306 -12.81 -22.14 -15.35
C GLY A 306 -12.29 -21.18 -16.43
N TRP A 307 -11.01 -21.37 -16.73
CA TRP A 307 -10.25 -20.72 -17.79
C TRP A 307 -9.89 -21.75 -18.86
N ASN A 308 -9.94 -21.38 -20.15
CA ASN A 308 -9.76 -22.34 -21.24
C ASN A 308 -8.33 -22.32 -21.80
N TRP A 309 -7.59 -23.39 -21.52
CA TRP A 309 -6.23 -23.60 -22.00
C TRP A 309 -6.21 -24.69 -23.08
N SER A 310 -5.61 -24.40 -24.25
CA SER A 310 -5.39 -25.41 -25.29
C SER A 310 -3.91 -25.81 -25.34
N PRO A 311 -3.56 -27.09 -25.19
CA PRO A 311 -2.16 -27.51 -25.16
C PRO A 311 -1.52 -27.41 -26.56
N TRP A 312 -0.41 -26.68 -26.67
CA TRP A 312 0.51 -26.83 -27.81
C TRP A 312 1.61 -27.85 -27.52
N GLY A 313 1.90 -28.10 -26.24
CA GLY A 313 3.00 -28.99 -25.85
C GLY A 313 4.34 -28.26 -25.89
N THR A 314 5.41 -28.98 -26.20
CA THR A 314 6.76 -28.40 -26.28
C THR A 314 6.91 -27.58 -27.56
N ILE A 315 7.05 -26.26 -27.43
CA ILE A 315 7.23 -25.34 -28.57
C ILE A 315 8.70 -24.95 -28.78
N PHE A 316 9.55 -25.19 -27.79
CA PHE A 316 11.00 -25.00 -27.89
C PHE A 316 11.76 -26.09 -27.12
N ASP A 317 12.66 -26.77 -27.82
CA ASP A 317 13.60 -27.71 -27.22
C ASP A 317 14.75 -26.91 -26.59
N GLY A 318 14.73 -26.77 -25.27
CA GLY A 318 15.78 -26.09 -24.52
C GLY A 318 17.13 -26.79 -24.62
N SER A 319 18.18 -26.14 -24.11
CA SER A 319 19.50 -26.76 -23.96
C SER A 319 19.72 -27.28 -22.55
N SER A 320 20.52 -28.33 -22.39
CA SER A 320 21.09 -28.65 -21.07
C SER A 320 21.92 -27.45 -20.56
N ASP A 321 21.81 -27.14 -19.26
CA ASP A 321 22.54 -26.06 -18.53
C ASP A 321 21.95 -24.64 -18.52
N VAL A 322 20.65 -24.46 -18.77
CA VAL A 322 20.01 -23.12 -18.61
C VAL A 322 19.43 -22.92 -17.21
N LEU A 323 20.01 -21.98 -16.48
CA LEU A 323 19.42 -21.33 -15.31
C LEU A 323 19.27 -19.83 -15.64
N ASN A 324 18.21 -19.18 -15.12
CA ASN A 324 17.90 -17.75 -15.31
C ASN A 324 17.32 -17.38 -16.69
N ILE A 325 16.08 -17.78 -16.92
CA ILE A 325 15.34 -17.46 -18.13
C ILE A 325 14.41 -16.27 -17.88
N ARG A 326 14.18 -15.47 -18.92
CA ARG A 326 13.17 -14.40 -18.98
C ARG A 326 12.32 -14.59 -20.23
N ILE A 327 11.05 -14.22 -20.12
CA ILE A 327 10.08 -14.23 -21.22
C ILE A 327 9.65 -12.78 -21.42
N ALA A 328 9.99 -12.20 -22.58
CA ALA A 328 9.69 -10.80 -22.90
C ALA A 328 9.83 -10.56 -24.41
N ASP A 329 9.08 -9.60 -24.97
CA ASP A 329 9.20 -9.20 -26.38
C ASP A 329 10.42 -8.29 -26.57
N LEU A 330 11.51 -8.84 -27.13
CA LEU A 330 12.78 -8.12 -27.25
C LEU A 330 12.89 -7.35 -28.57
N ASP A 331 12.26 -7.83 -29.65
CA ASP A 331 12.36 -7.20 -30.98
C ASP A 331 11.14 -6.34 -31.37
N GLY A 332 10.10 -6.34 -30.55
CA GLY A 332 8.92 -5.48 -30.64
C GLY A 332 7.89 -5.99 -31.64
N ASP A 333 7.86 -7.29 -31.89
CA ASP A 333 6.96 -7.91 -32.86
C ASP A 333 5.63 -8.40 -32.24
N GLY A 334 5.44 -8.15 -30.94
CA GLY A 334 4.28 -8.53 -30.14
C GLY A 334 4.31 -9.95 -29.59
N LYS A 335 5.37 -10.74 -29.85
CA LYS A 335 5.54 -12.09 -29.29
C LYS A 335 6.65 -12.12 -28.26
N ALA A 336 6.42 -12.88 -27.21
CA ALA A 336 7.41 -13.08 -26.17
C ALA A 336 8.56 -13.99 -26.65
N ASP A 337 9.79 -13.55 -26.40
CA ASP A 337 11.02 -14.25 -26.71
C ASP A 337 11.54 -15.04 -25.51
N TYR A 338 12.36 -16.06 -25.79
CA TYR A 338 13.05 -16.84 -24.77
C TYR A 338 14.45 -16.29 -24.53
N ILE A 339 14.69 -15.66 -23.39
CA ILE A 339 15.94 -14.96 -23.08
C ILE A 339 16.69 -15.70 -21.97
N VAL A 340 17.95 -16.03 -22.22
CA VAL A 340 18.87 -16.64 -21.26
C VAL A 340 19.83 -15.58 -20.75
N VAL A 341 19.97 -15.47 -19.43
CA VAL A 341 20.83 -14.49 -18.78
C VAL A 341 21.92 -15.20 -17.96
N ASP A 342 23.17 -14.81 -18.13
CA ASP A 342 24.25 -15.19 -17.22
C ASP A 342 24.27 -14.22 -16.02
N PRO A 343 23.90 -14.65 -14.80
CA PRO A 343 23.85 -13.76 -13.64
C PRO A 343 25.24 -13.26 -13.20
N LYS A 344 26.33 -13.91 -13.62
CA LYS A 344 27.69 -13.52 -13.25
C LYS A 344 28.22 -12.36 -14.08
N THR A 345 27.69 -12.16 -15.28
CA THR A 345 28.17 -11.13 -16.21
C THR A 345 27.07 -10.17 -16.64
N GLY A 346 25.82 -10.59 -16.52
CA GLY A 346 24.65 -9.96 -17.10
C GLY A 346 24.50 -10.18 -18.60
N ALA A 347 25.39 -10.98 -19.22
CA ALA A 347 25.32 -11.29 -20.65
C ALA A 347 24.02 -12.03 -20.96
N ALA A 348 23.44 -11.76 -22.12
CA ALA A 348 22.18 -12.37 -22.52
C ALA A 348 22.21 -12.84 -23.97
N THR A 349 21.52 -13.96 -24.22
CA THR A 349 21.23 -14.52 -25.54
C THR A 349 19.77 -14.87 -25.62
N ALA A 350 19.13 -14.61 -26.75
CA ALA A 350 17.71 -14.89 -26.95
C ALA A 350 17.49 -15.91 -28.07
N GLN A 351 16.38 -16.62 -27.99
CA GLN A 351 15.72 -17.24 -29.12
C GLN A 351 14.54 -16.36 -29.46
N LEU A 352 14.64 -15.60 -30.55
CA LEU A 352 13.56 -14.72 -30.99
C LEU A 352 12.43 -15.57 -31.58
N ASN A 353 11.21 -15.29 -31.12
CA ASN A 353 10.01 -16.03 -31.42
C ASN A 353 9.32 -15.49 -32.68
N GLY A 354 9.47 -16.18 -33.80
CA GLY A 354 8.74 -15.85 -35.03
C GLY A 354 7.27 -16.32 -35.05
N GLY A 355 6.81 -16.97 -33.97
CA GLY A 355 5.48 -17.56 -33.86
C GLY A 355 5.35 -18.96 -34.51
N PRO A 356 4.11 -19.49 -34.56
CA PRO A 356 3.82 -20.75 -35.23
C PRO A 356 4.02 -20.63 -36.74
N LYS A 357 4.56 -21.69 -37.36
CA LYS A 357 4.76 -21.76 -38.81
C LYS A 357 3.42 -21.76 -39.53
N ALA A 358 3.29 -20.93 -40.57
CA ALA A 358 2.07 -20.82 -41.36
C ALA A 358 1.62 -22.16 -42.01
N ASP A 359 2.57 -23.02 -42.41
CA ASP A 359 2.32 -24.31 -43.04
C ASP A 359 2.29 -25.49 -42.05
N ALA A 360 2.68 -25.25 -40.79
CA ALA A 360 2.70 -26.25 -39.74
C ALA A 360 2.47 -25.58 -38.36
N PRO A 361 1.21 -25.20 -38.03
CA PRO A 361 0.90 -24.37 -36.86
C PRO A 361 1.28 -24.98 -35.50
N ASP A 362 1.56 -26.28 -35.44
CA ASP A 362 2.07 -26.98 -34.26
C ASP A 362 3.61 -26.88 -34.12
N HIS A 363 4.30 -26.14 -35.00
CA HIS A 363 5.74 -25.96 -34.98
C HIS A 363 6.10 -24.48 -34.93
N TRP A 364 7.00 -24.10 -34.01
CA TRP A 364 7.44 -22.71 -33.86
C TRP A 364 8.69 -22.37 -34.68
N GLN A 365 8.87 -21.08 -34.95
CA GLN A 365 10.06 -20.52 -35.58
C GLN A 365 10.89 -19.80 -34.52
N TRP A 366 12.15 -20.20 -34.35
CA TRP A 366 13.06 -19.62 -33.37
C TRP A 366 14.35 -19.17 -34.04
N THR A 367 14.84 -17.97 -33.68
CA THR A 367 16.12 -17.44 -34.19
C THR A 367 17.07 -17.08 -33.04
N GLN A 368 18.14 -17.85 -32.89
CA GLN A 368 19.18 -17.56 -31.91
C GLN A 368 19.86 -16.22 -32.21
N THR A 369 19.86 -15.32 -31.23
CA THR A 369 20.36 -13.95 -31.37
C THR A 369 21.15 -13.53 -30.12
N PRO A 370 22.40 -13.02 -30.25
CA PRO A 370 23.10 -12.35 -29.15
C PRO A 370 22.38 -11.06 -28.74
N VAL A 371 22.20 -10.85 -27.43
CA VAL A 371 21.46 -9.68 -26.90
C VAL A 371 22.41 -8.64 -26.34
N THR A 372 23.31 -9.04 -25.44
CA THR A 372 24.32 -8.16 -24.83
C THR A 372 25.44 -8.98 -24.20
N ASN A 373 26.63 -8.37 -24.06
CA ASN A 373 27.73 -8.93 -23.25
C ASN A 373 27.56 -8.64 -21.75
N GLY A 374 26.46 -7.98 -21.37
CA GLY A 374 26.10 -7.67 -20.00
C GLY A 374 26.55 -6.28 -19.55
N PHE A 375 25.84 -5.75 -18.56
CA PHE A 375 26.13 -4.45 -17.95
C PHE A 375 26.63 -4.58 -16.50
N GLY A 376 26.99 -5.79 -16.08
CA GLY A 376 27.45 -6.12 -14.73
C GLY A 376 26.79 -7.39 -14.20
N ALA A 377 27.44 -8.02 -13.22
CA ALA A 377 26.89 -9.17 -12.51
C ALA A 377 25.64 -8.76 -11.73
N SER A 378 24.54 -9.48 -11.91
CA SER A 378 23.33 -9.30 -11.12
C SER A 378 22.44 -10.53 -11.23
N SER A 379 21.82 -10.94 -10.12
CA SER A 379 20.78 -11.98 -10.09
C SER A 379 19.37 -11.43 -10.33
N THR A 380 19.21 -10.10 -10.40
CA THR A 380 17.95 -9.36 -10.43
C THR A 380 17.81 -8.57 -11.73
N ILE A 381 18.12 -9.24 -12.84
CA ILE A 381 17.96 -8.70 -14.19
C ILE A 381 16.53 -8.97 -14.66
N HIS A 382 15.85 -7.94 -15.17
CA HIS A 382 14.52 -8.02 -15.76
C HIS A 382 14.54 -7.48 -17.21
N PHE A 383 13.60 -7.96 -18.01
CA PHE A 383 13.32 -7.42 -19.35
C PHE A 383 11.88 -6.95 -19.38
N ALA A 384 11.66 -5.65 -19.53
CA ALA A 384 10.33 -5.05 -19.50
C ALA A 384 10.33 -3.70 -20.24
N ASP A 385 9.23 -3.35 -20.91
CA ASP A 385 9.11 -2.11 -21.69
C ASP A 385 8.83 -0.91 -20.77
N ILE A 386 9.88 -0.16 -20.43
CA ILE A 386 9.78 0.95 -19.46
C ILE A 386 9.35 2.25 -20.13
N ASN A 387 9.51 2.35 -21.45
CA ASN A 387 9.26 3.59 -22.21
C ASN A 387 8.01 3.51 -23.11
N GLY A 388 7.40 2.33 -23.24
CA GLY A 388 6.19 2.08 -24.02
C GLY A 388 6.43 2.01 -25.52
N ASP A 389 7.65 1.68 -25.97
CA ASP A 389 8.00 1.62 -27.39
C ASP A 389 7.77 0.24 -28.04
N GLY A 390 7.22 -0.69 -27.28
CA GLY A 390 6.91 -2.07 -27.65
C GLY A 390 8.07 -3.04 -27.48
N LYS A 391 9.27 -2.59 -27.09
CA LYS A 391 10.44 -3.46 -26.89
C LYS A 391 10.81 -3.54 -25.43
N ALA A 392 11.12 -4.74 -24.95
CA ALA A 392 11.62 -4.93 -23.61
C ALA A 392 13.00 -4.28 -23.44
N ASP A 393 13.13 -3.49 -22.38
CA ASP A 393 14.35 -2.83 -21.93
C ASP A 393 15.08 -3.68 -20.90
N TYR A 394 16.39 -3.47 -20.76
CA TYR A 394 17.21 -4.20 -19.80
C TYR A 394 17.25 -3.45 -18.47
N LEU A 395 16.74 -4.09 -17.41
CA LEU A 395 16.62 -3.51 -16.08
C LEU A 395 17.44 -4.30 -15.06
N VAL A 396 18.18 -3.59 -14.20
CA VAL A 396 18.91 -4.17 -13.07
C VAL A 396 18.37 -3.57 -11.79
N VAL A 397 17.77 -4.41 -10.94
CA VAL A 397 17.26 -4.00 -9.62
C VAL A 397 18.35 -4.16 -8.57
N GLY A 398 18.77 -3.07 -7.95
CA GLY A 398 19.71 -3.04 -6.83
C GLY A 398 19.09 -3.57 -5.55
N GLU A 399 19.94 -3.86 -4.55
CA GLU A 399 19.55 -4.48 -3.26
C GLU A 399 18.40 -3.76 -2.55
N HIS A 400 18.34 -2.44 -2.72
CA HIS A 400 17.32 -1.55 -2.12
C HIS A 400 16.23 -1.12 -3.12
N GLY A 401 16.04 -1.86 -4.20
CA GLY A 401 14.99 -1.63 -5.18
C GLY A 401 15.27 -0.49 -6.17
N ASP A 402 16.44 0.15 -6.10
CA ASP A 402 16.87 1.12 -7.12
C ASP A 402 17.08 0.43 -8.47
N VAL A 403 16.60 1.01 -9.56
CA VAL A 403 16.61 0.38 -10.89
C VAL A 403 17.54 1.13 -11.80
N LYS A 404 18.55 0.43 -12.34
CA LYS A 404 19.34 0.90 -13.48
C LYS A 404 18.78 0.35 -14.77
N ALA A 405 18.57 1.21 -15.75
CA ALA A 405 17.93 0.85 -17.01
C ALA A 405 18.79 1.15 -18.24
N TRP A 406 18.62 0.32 -19.26
CA TRP A 406 19.14 0.52 -20.60
C TRP A 406 18.02 0.32 -21.62
N LEU A 407 17.70 1.38 -22.37
CA LEU A 407 16.66 1.31 -23.39
C LEU A 407 17.12 0.51 -24.59
N ASN A 408 16.26 -0.39 -25.05
CA ASN A 408 16.43 -1.17 -26.26
C ASN A 408 16.15 -0.28 -27.48
N GLN A 409 17.17 -0.03 -28.30
CA GLN A 409 17.05 0.78 -29.52
C GLN A 409 16.79 -0.08 -30.77
N GLY A 410 16.42 -1.35 -30.56
CA GLY A 410 16.16 -2.32 -31.59
C GLY A 410 17.39 -3.08 -32.07
N LYS A 411 17.11 -4.11 -32.87
CA LYS A 411 18.10 -4.99 -33.49
C LYS A 411 18.55 -4.44 -34.84
N SER A 412 19.86 -4.51 -35.08
CA SER A 412 20.49 -4.26 -36.39
C SER A 412 21.34 -5.47 -36.80
N ASP A 413 21.99 -5.40 -37.97
CA ASP A 413 22.98 -6.39 -38.41
C ASP A 413 24.15 -6.55 -37.41
N LYS A 414 24.35 -5.59 -36.52
CA LYS A 414 25.37 -5.60 -35.46
C LYS A 414 24.84 -6.11 -34.11
N GLY A 415 23.60 -6.59 -34.05
CA GLY A 415 22.89 -6.96 -32.82
C GLY A 415 22.04 -5.84 -32.25
N PHE A 416 21.57 -6.03 -31.02
CA PHE A 416 20.79 -5.05 -30.26
C PHE A 416 21.65 -3.86 -29.81
N SER A 417 21.07 -2.66 -29.87
CA SER A 417 21.69 -1.43 -29.38
C SER A 417 21.02 -0.95 -28.10
N TRP A 418 21.80 -0.44 -27.15
CA TRP A 418 21.34 -0.10 -25.80
C TRP A 418 21.71 1.34 -25.42
N LYS A 419 20.74 2.11 -24.92
CA LYS A 419 20.97 3.47 -24.40
C LYS A 419 20.86 3.44 -22.87
N SER A 420 21.98 3.67 -22.17
CA SER A 420 21.96 3.76 -20.71
C SER A 420 21.18 4.97 -20.22
N LEU A 421 20.32 4.76 -19.23
CA LEU A 421 19.58 5.82 -18.53
C LEU A 421 20.17 6.15 -17.15
N GLY A 422 21.07 5.31 -16.64
CA GLY A 422 21.49 5.39 -15.24
C GLY A 422 20.39 4.87 -14.32
N ASN A 423 20.27 5.49 -13.14
CA ASN A 423 19.26 5.12 -12.15
C ASN A 423 17.93 5.82 -12.47
N ILE A 424 16.85 5.05 -12.58
CA ILE A 424 15.53 5.55 -12.99
C ILE A 424 14.50 5.56 -11.85
N THR A 425 14.79 4.92 -10.71
CA THR A 425 13.91 4.91 -9.52
C THR A 425 14.70 5.27 -8.26
N ASP A 426 14.00 5.68 -7.20
CA ASP A 426 14.56 5.72 -5.85
C ASP A 426 14.49 4.33 -5.17
N GLN A 427 14.92 4.25 -3.90
CA GLN A 427 14.93 3.02 -3.11
C GLN A 427 13.56 2.72 -2.50
N TYR A 428 12.69 2.05 -3.25
CA TYR A 428 11.31 1.78 -2.84
C TYR A 428 11.11 0.44 -2.11
N GLY A 429 12.05 -0.51 -2.13
CA GLY A 429 11.85 -1.83 -1.52
C GLY A 429 13.10 -2.71 -1.46
N GLU A 430 12.94 -3.99 -1.19
CA GLU A 430 14.04 -4.96 -1.37
C GLU A 430 14.01 -5.52 -2.79
N SER A 431 15.19 -5.80 -3.36
CA SER A 431 15.30 -6.28 -4.75
C SER A 431 14.45 -7.52 -5.07
N SER A 432 14.23 -8.39 -4.08
CA SER A 432 13.48 -9.65 -4.20
C SER A 432 11.96 -9.47 -4.23
N ARG A 433 11.48 -8.24 -4.05
CA ARG A 433 10.06 -7.87 -4.00
C ARG A 433 9.65 -7.03 -5.20
N VAL A 434 10.58 -6.67 -6.08
CA VAL A 434 10.34 -5.78 -7.21
C VAL A 434 9.83 -6.58 -8.40
N GLU A 435 8.68 -6.17 -8.90
CA GLU A 435 8.10 -6.66 -10.15
C GLU A 435 7.73 -5.48 -11.06
N PHE A 436 7.56 -5.77 -12.36
CA PHE A 436 7.18 -4.79 -13.36
C PHE A 436 5.98 -5.27 -14.15
N ALA A 437 4.92 -4.46 -14.23
CA ALA A 437 3.75 -4.78 -15.02
C ALA A 437 2.97 -3.52 -15.42
N ASP A 438 2.36 -3.52 -16.59
CA ASP A 438 1.51 -2.44 -17.08
C ASP A 438 0.10 -2.59 -16.49
N LEU A 439 -0.21 -1.89 -15.39
CA LEU A 439 -1.48 -2.05 -14.68
C LEU A 439 -2.60 -1.15 -15.21
N ASP A 440 -2.28 -0.10 -15.95
CA ASP A 440 -3.28 0.83 -16.50
C ASP A 440 -3.47 0.73 -18.02
N GLY A 441 -2.66 -0.09 -18.68
CA GLY A 441 -2.77 -0.44 -20.10
C GLY A 441 -2.19 0.63 -21.02
N ASP A 442 -1.33 1.53 -20.50
CA ASP A 442 -0.73 2.61 -21.27
C ASP A 442 0.47 2.18 -22.12
N GLY A 443 0.92 0.93 -21.94
CA GLY A 443 2.04 0.32 -22.66
C GLY A 443 3.38 0.40 -21.92
N LYS A 444 3.49 1.18 -20.84
CA LYS A 444 4.67 1.24 -19.99
C LYS A 444 4.46 0.34 -18.77
N VAL A 445 5.52 -0.34 -18.34
CA VAL A 445 5.45 -1.08 -17.08
C VAL A 445 5.52 -0.12 -15.88
N ASP A 446 4.69 -0.39 -14.89
CA ASP A 446 4.74 0.21 -13.56
C ASP A 446 5.76 -0.50 -12.68
N TYR A 447 6.21 0.17 -11.61
CA TYR A 447 7.10 -0.39 -10.61
C TYR A 447 6.27 -0.90 -9.43
N LEU A 448 6.42 -2.18 -9.10
CA LEU A 448 5.61 -2.85 -8.08
C LEU A 448 6.47 -3.38 -6.95
N VAL A 449 6.02 -3.19 -5.71
CA VAL A 449 6.59 -3.86 -4.53
C VAL A 449 5.60 -4.87 -4.01
N VAL A 450 5.98 -6.15 -4.07
CA VAL A 450 5.16 -7.29 -3.69
C VAL A 450 5.58 -7.82 -2.32
N ASP A 451 4.61 -8.04 -1.42
CA ASP A 451 4.83 -8.86 -0.23
C ASP A 451 4.76 -10.35 -0.59
N ASN A 452 5.88 -11.06 -0.54
CA ASN A 452 5.95 -12.47 -0.92
C ASN A 452 5.27 -13.44 0.08
N ILE A 453 4.78 -12.94 1.22
CA ILE A 453 4.09 -13.73 2.24
C ILE A 453 2.58 -13.66 2.01
N ILE A 454 2.02 -12.47 1.91
CA ILE A 454 0.58 -12.25 1.79
C ILE A 454 0.14 -11.87 0.38
N GLY A 455 1.06 -11.52 -0.52
CA GLY A 455 0.76 -11.11 -1.89
C GLY A 455 0.21 -9.69 -2.01
N SER A 456 0.37 -8.84 -0.99
CA SER A 456 0.00 -7.42 -1.11
C SER A 456 0.93 -6.71 -2.08
N VAL A 457 0.44 -5.67 -2.74
CA VAL A 457 1.15 -4.98 -3.82
C VAL A 457 1.00 -3.48 -3.64
N GLU A 458 2.13 -2.78 -3.65
CA GLU A 458 2.21 -1.33 -3.78
C GLU A 458 2.64 -0.96 -5.21
N GLU A 459 2.02 0.07 -5.79
CA GLU A 459 2.30 0.54 -7.16
C GLU A 459 2.93 1.95 -7.13
N TRP A 460 3.99 2.11 -7.94
CA TRP A 460 4.45 3.38 -8.46
C TRP A 460 4.20 3.40 -9.96
N ARG A 461 3.25 4.23 -10.37
CA ARG A 461 2.84 4.33 -11.76
C ARG A 461 3.88 5.05 -12.60
N ASN A 462 4.14 4.52 -13.78
CA ASN A 462 5.13 5.08 -14.70
C ASN A 462 4.53 6.16 -15.63
N GLY A 463 4.67 7.42 -15.22
CA GLY A 463 4.34 8.58 -16.06
C GLY A 463 5.28 8.78 -17.27
N GLY A 464 6.42 8.08 -17.29
CA GLY A 464 7.47 8.19 -18.30
C GLY A 464 8.54 9.22 -17.94
N GLN A 465 9.37 9.57 -18.92
CA GLN A 465 10.46 10.54 -18.71
C GLN A 465 9.98 11.97 -18.94
N ASN A 466 10.14 12.82 -17.92
CA ASN A 466 9.88 14.25 -17.94
C ASN A 466 10.86 15.01 -18.84
N SER A 467 10.51 16.26 -19.20
CA SER A 467 11.33 17.10 -20.08
C SER A 467 12.73 17.44 -19.55
N ASP A 468 12.94 17.35 -18.24
CA ASP A 468 14.23 17.53 -17.57
C ASP A 468 15.06 16.23 -17.49
N GLY A 469 14.51 15.12 -17.99
CA GLY A 469 15.14 13.79 -17.99
C GLY A 469 14.85 12.96 -16.75
N ALA A 470 14.12 13.48 -15.75
CA ALA A 470 13.69 12.70 -14.59
C ALA A 470 12.57 11.74 -14.97
N TRP A 471 12.47 10.59 -14.30
CA TRP A 471 11.35 9.67 -14.45
C TRP A 471 10.22 10.07 -13.50
N ASP A 472 8.99 10.07 -14.00
CA ASP A 472 7.79 10.35 -13.24
C ASP A 472 7.22 9.05 -12.67
N TRP A 473 7.43 8.84 -11.36
CA TRP A 473 6.92 7.71 -10.61
C TRP A 473 5.83 8.20 -9.66
N GLU A 474 4.57 8.01 -10.03
CA GLU A 474 3.44 8.47 -9.22
C GLU A 474 3.05 7.36 -8.21
N PRO A 475 3.26 7.56 -6.90
CA PRO A 475 2.91 6.54 -5.92
C PRO A 475 1.39 6.40 -5.81
N LYS A 476 0.89 5.16 -5.93
CA LYS A 476 -0.54 4.83 -5.81
C LYS A 476 -0.89 4.16 -4.47
N GLY A 477 0.11 3.78 -3.69
CA GLY A 477 -0.08 3.07 -2.42
C GLY A 477 -0.45 1.60 -2.66
N GLU A 478 -1.16 1.00 -1.70
CA GLU A 478 -1.57 -0.40 -1.78
C GLU A 478 -2.71 -0.60 -2.79
N ILE A 479 -2.40 -1.30 -3.88
CA ILE A 479 -3.35 -1.63 -4.96
C ILE A 479 -3.95 -3.02 -4.83
N ALA A 480 -3.29 -3.92 -4.09
CA ALA A 480 -3.81 -5.22 -3.73
C ALA A 480 -3.45 -5.49 -2.26
N ALA A 481 -4.44 -5.86 -1.45
CA ALA A 481 -4.23 -6.24 -0.04
C ALA A 481 -3.61 -7.64 0.10
N GLY A 482 -3.39 -8.33 -1.02
CA GLY A 482 -2.96 -9.71 -1.06
C GLY A 482 -4.08 -10.69 -0.75
N THR A 483 -3.69 -11.96 -0.58
CA THR A 483 -4.59 -13.05 -0.25
C THR A 483 -4.09 -13.78 0.98
N SER A 484 -4.97 -14.51 1.65
CA SER A 484 -4.59 -15.36 2.79
C SER A 484 -3.72 -16.57 2.41
N ARG A 485 -3.32 -16.71 1.13
CA ARG A 485 -2.50 -17.81 0.63
C ARG A 485 -1.02 -17.54 0.88
N LYS A 486 -0.52 -18.03 2.02
CA LYS A 486 0.87 -17.83 2.47
C LYS A 486 1.90 -18.55 1.59
N GLY A 487 2.97 -17.85 1.21
CA GLY A 487 4.15 -18.44 0.55
C GLY A 487 3.96 -18.68 -0.95
N THR A 488 3.25 -17.78 -1.63
CA THR A 488 2.87 -17.92 -3.03
C THR A 488 3.63 -16.97 -3.94
N GLY A 489 3.83 -17.34 -5.21
CA GLY A 489 4.51 -16.50 -6.20
C GLY A 489 3.52 -15.60 -6.90
N VAL A 490 3.54 -14.30 -6.62
CA VAL A 490 2.75 -13.31 -7.36
C VAL A 490 3.38 -13.12 -8.73
N GLN A 491 2.55 -13.15 -9.77
CA GLN A 491 2.91 -12.77 -11.12
C GLN A 491 1.83 -11.85 -11.70
N PHE A 492 2.22 -11.08 -12.71
CA PHE A 492 1.33 -10.19 -13.44
C PHE A 492 1.34 -10.55 -14.91
N ALA A 493 0.16 -10.70 -15.51
CA ALA A 493 0.02 -11.19 -16.88
C ALA A 493 -1.25 -10.64 -17.55
N LYS A 494 -1.20 -10.35 -18.85
CA LYS A 494 -2.30 -9.84 -19.66
C LYS A 494 -3.24 -10.97 -20.08
N LEU A 495 -3.91 -11.62 -19.11
CA LEU A 495 -4.72 -12.82 -19.38
C LEU A 495 -6.09 -12.48 -19.98
N SER A 496 -6.68 -11.36 -19.56
CA SER A 496 -8.00 -10.90 -20.01
C SER A 496 -8.02 -10.41 -21.46
N GLY A 497 -6.87 -9.99 -21.99
CA GLY A 497 -6.72 -9.36 -23.30
C GLY A 497 -7.12 -7.88 -23.36
N ASP A 498 -7.31 -7.22 -22.21
CA ASP A 498 -7.66 -5.79 -22.14
C ASP A 498 -6.45 -4.85 -22.06
N LYS A 499 -5.25 -5.41 -22.31
CA LYS A 499 -3.91 -4.80 -22.19
C LYS A 499 -3.41 -4.54 -20.78
N LYS A 500 -4.28 -4.55 -19.77
CA LYS A 500 -3.85 -4.38 -18.38
C LYS A 500 -3.35 -5.71 -17.85
N ALA A 501 -2.35 -5.65 -16.98
CA ALA A 501 -1.88 -6.83 -16.29
C ALA A 501 -2.89 -7.25 -15.21
N ASP A 502 -3.23 -8.52 -15.21
CA ASP A 502 -4.04 -9.19 -14.21
C ASP A 502 -3.15 -9.75 -13.09
N TYR A 503 -3.70 -9.90 -11.89
CA TYR A 503 -2.98 -10.40 -10.71
C TYR A 503 -3.14 -11.91 -10.60
N VAL A 504 -2.01 -12.62 -10.63
CA VAL A 504 -1.95 -14.08 -10.60
C VAL A 504 -1.19 -14.55 -9.37
N ILE A 505 -1.76 -15.53 -8.67
CA ILE A 505 -1.06 -16.27 -7.63
C ILE A 505 -0.69 -17.65 -8.15
N VAL A 506 0.60 -17.95 -8.14
CA VAL A 506 1.14 -19.28 -8.43
C VAL A 506 1.49 -19.97 -7.11
N ASP A 507 0.70 -20.97 -6.75
CA ASP A 507 0.93 -21.81 -5.58
C ASP A 507 2.20 -22.67 -5.76
N PRO A 508 2.83 -23.17 -4.69
CA PRO A 508 4.04 -24.01 -4.79
C PRO A 508 3.90 -25.25 -5.70
N SER A 509 2.68 -25.76 -5.89
CA SER A 509 2.34 -26.86 -6.81
C SER A 509 2.30 -26.48 -8.30
N GLY A 510 2.42 -25.17 -8.62
CA GLY A 510 2.22 -24.61 -9.95
C GLY A 510 0.75 -24.30 -10.29
N SER A 511 -0.18 -24.51 -9.35
CA SER A 511 -1.58 -24.15 -9.51
C SER A 511 -1.73 -22.62 -9.52
N CYS A 512 -2.58 -22.09 -10.39
CA CYS A 512 -2.70 -20.66 -10.65
C CYS A 512 -4.10 -20.15 -10.31
N TYR A 513 -4.16 -19.02 -9.61
CA TYR A 513 -5.40 -18.31 -9.26
C TYR A 513 -5.38 -16.90 -9.81
N LEU A 514 -6.50 -16.47 -10.40
CA LEU A 514 -6.57 -15.21 -11.16
C LEU A 514 -7.53 -14.21 -10.52
N TRP A 515 -7.10 -12.95 -10.53
CA TRP A 515 -7.93 -11.78 -10.33
C TRP A 515 -7.78 -10.83 -11.53
N ILE A 516 -8.88 -10.59 -12.24
CA ILE A 516 -8.90 -9.69 -13.39
C ILE A 516 -8.81 -8.24 -12.92
N ASN A 517 -7.96 -7.46 -13.60
CA ASN A 517 -7.85 -6.02 -13.42
C ASN A 517 -9.01 -5.30 -14.13
N GLU A 518 -10.07 -4.97 -13.41
CA GLU A 518 -11.21 -4.21 -13.96
C GLU A 518 -10.92 -2.70 -14.08
N GLY A 519 -9.67 -2.30 -13.86
CA GLY A 519 -9.21 -0.92 -13.82
C GLY A 519 -9.44 -0.25 -12.48
N VAL A 520 -9.24 1.06 -12.49
CA VAL A 520 -9.37 1.91 -11.31
C VAL A 520 -10.83 2.03 -10.88
N TYR A 521 -11.14 1.65 -9.64
CA TYR A 521 -12.43 1.90 -9.02
C TYR A 521 -12.33 2.98 -7.94
N THR A 522 -13.25 3.95 -8.00
CA THR A 522 -13.42 4.96 -6.95
C THR A 522 -14.43 4.45 -5.93
N GLY A 523 -13.94 3.63 -4.99
CA GLY A 523 -14.75 2.83 -4.06
C GLY A 523 -15.03 3.42 -2.71
#